data_AF-A0A7J2J7H1-F1
#
_entry.id   AF-A0A7J2J7H1-F1
#
_cell.length_a   1.000
_cell.length_b   1.000
_cell.length_c   1.000
_cell.angle_alpha   90.00
_cell.angle_beta   90.00
_cell.angle_gamma   90.00
#
_symmetry.space_group_name_H-M   'P 1'
#
loop_
_entity.id
_entity.type
_entity.pdbx_description
1 polymer ?
#
loop_
_entity_poly.entity_id
_entity_poly.type
_entity_poly.pdbx_seq_one_letter_code
_entity_poly.pdbx_strand_id
1 'polypeptide(L)'
;MLTQKLRSRVESYIAKTRRVLERLRLKKPFRSISDNLIDELIDHAKRYVEDAEFYLKKGDLETALASISYCEGLLDALKLLDMAEFEWPSNI
;
A
#
# COMPACT_ATOMS: atom_id res chain seq x y z
N MET A 1 -26.94 6.56 -2.46
CA MET A 1 -26.67 5.41 -1.57
C MET A 1 -25.17 5.20 -1.45
N LEU A 2 -24.69 4.71 -0.31
CA LEU A 2 -23.29 4.51 0.10
C LEU A 2 -22.37 3.97 -1.04
N THR A 3 -22.88 3.01 -1.81
CA THR A 3 -22.23 2.38 -2.96
C THR A 3 -21.79 3.36 -4.06
N GLN A 4 -22.54 4.45 -4.28
CA GLN A 4 -22.19 5.45 -5.29
C GLN A 4 -20.99 6.31 -4.86
N LYS A 5 -20.88 6.59 -3.55
CA LYS A 5 -19.76 7.35 -2.98
C LYS A 5 -18.47 6.53 -3.05
N LEU A 6 -18.52 5.25 -2.68
CA LEU A 6 -17.39 4.32 -2.83
C LEU A 6 -16.97 4.19 -4.30
N ARG A 7 -17.93 3.94 -5.20
CA ARG A 7 -17.65 3.86 -6.64
C ARG A 7 -16.89 5.09 -7.14
N SER A 8 -17.38 6.29 -6.79
CA SER A 8 -16.73 7.54 -7.18
C SER A 8 -15.31 7.68 -6.61
N ARG A 9 -15.07 7.26 -5.36
CA ARG A 9 -13.72 7.23 -4.76
C ARG A 9 -12.79 6.29 -5.52
N VAL A 10 -13.24 5.07 -5.80
CA VAL A 10 -12.47 4.05 -6.54
C VAL A 10 -12.14 4.52 -7.95
N GLU A 11 -13.12 5.02 -8.70
CA GLU A 11 -12.92 5.57 -10.05
C GLU A 11 -11.93 6.73 -10.04
N SER A 12 -12.01 7.62 -9.04
CA SER A 12 -11.07 8.73 -8.85
C SER A 12 -9.64 8.23 -8.59
N TYR A 13 -9.48 7.24 -7.73
CA TYR A 13 -8.17 6.66 -7.42
C TYR A 13 -7.57 5.97 -8.64
N ILE A 14 -8.35 5.16 -9.36
CA ILE A 14 -7.91 4.52 -10.61
C ILE A 14 -7.47 5.58 -11.64
N ALA A 15 -8.28 6.62 -11.84
CA ALA A 15 -7.97 7.66 -12.82
C ALA A 15 -6.69 8.44 -12.46
N LYS A 16 -6.51 8.80 -11.18
CA LYS A 16 -5.30 9.47 -10.69
C LYS A 16 -4.06 8.58 -10.84
N THR A 17 -4.14 7.32 -10.41
CA THR A 17 -3.02 6.38 -10.51
C THR A 17 -2.64 6.09 -11.96
N ARG A 18 -3.62 5.91 -12.87
CA ARG A 18 -3.35 5.76 -14.31
C ARG A 18 -2.57 6.94 -14.88
N ARG A 19 -2.97 8.17 -14.54
CA ARG A 19 -2.25 9.38 -14.99
C ARG A 19 -0.82 9.46 -14.45
N VAL A 20 -0.57 8.97 -13.23
CA VAL A 20 0.78 8.87 -12.69
C VAL A 20 1.60 7.84 -13.47
N LEU A 21 1.03 6.66 -13.73
CA LEU A 21 1.70 5.60 -14.48
C LEU A 21 2.05 6.02 -15.92
N GLU A 22 1.13 6.70 -16.62
CA GLU A 22 1.35 7.24 -17.97
C GLU A 22 2.51 8.23 -18.05
N ARG A 23 2.79 8.94 -16.94
CA ARG A 23 3.79 10.02 -16.87
C ARG A 23 5.01 9.64 -16.06
N LEU A 24 5.07 8.41 -15.57
CA LEU A 24 6.12 7.94 -14.67
C LEU A 24 7.48 8.04 -15.39
N ARG A 25 8.42 8.73 -14.76
CA ARG A 25 9.81 8.83 -15.23
C ARG A 25 10.73 8.19 -14.22
N LEU A 26 11.38 7.10 -14.63
CA LEU A 26 12.34 6.40 -13.79
C LEU A 26 13.66 7.19 -13.73
N LYS A 27 14.16 7.44 -12.52
CA LYS A 27 15.46 8.07 -12.29
C LYS A 27 16.55 7.01 -12.36
N LYS A 28 17.09 6.78 -13.57
CA LYS A 28 18.19 5.84 -13.83
C LYS A 28 19.56 6.58 -13.86
N PRO A 29 20.66 5.95 -13.41
CA PRO A 29 20.70 4.65 -12.73
C PRO A 29 20.02 4.73 -11.36
N PHE A 30 19.49 3.60 -10.90
CA PHE A 30 18.87 3.53 -9.58
C PHE A 30 19.96 3.76 -8.52
N ARG A 31 19.65 4.56 -7.51
CA ARG A 31 20.54 4.79 -6.37
C ARG A 31 20.47 3.58 -5.45
N SER A 32 21.56 3.31 -4.73
CA SER A 32 21.52 2.38 -3.61
C SER A 32 20.44 2.84 -2.63
N ILE A 33 19.64 1.89 -2.16
CA ILE A 33 18.70 2.11 -1.07
C ILE A 33 19.51 2.00 0.23
N SER A 34 19.28 2.92 1.17
CA SER A 34 19.90 2.87 2.49
C SER A 34 19.03 2.10 3.48
N ASP A 35 19.66 1.43 4.44
CA ASP A 35 18.97 0.69 5.50
C ASP A 35 17.91 1.55 6.22
N ASN A 36 18.25 2.81 6.55
CA ASN A 36 17.30 3.75 7.16
C ASN A 36 16.00 3.95 6.34
N LEU A 37 16.07 3.87 5.00
CA LEU A 37 14.90 4.02 4.14
C LEU A 37 14.07 2.72 4.12
N ILE A 38 14.72 1.57 4.23
CA ILE A 38 14.04 0.28 4.41
C ILE A 38 13.32 0.26 5.76
N ASP A 39 14.00 0.70 6.83
CA ASP A 39 13.42 0.80 8.17
C ASP A 39 12.19 1.73 8.19
N GLU A 40 12.27 2.88 7.53
CA GLU A 40 11.14 3.80 7.37
C GLU A 40 9.98 3.16 6.59
N LEU A 41 10.28 2.38 5.54
CA LEU A 41 9.25 1.69 4.77
C LEU A 41 8.55 0.58 5.59
N ILE A 42 9.32 -0.12 6.44
CA ILE A 42 8.78 -1.12 7.37
C ILE A 42 7.94 -0.44 8.46
N ASP A 43 8.36 0.71 8.99
CA ASP A 43 7.56 1.51 9.93
C ASP A 43 6.23 1.92 9.30
N HIS A 44 6.25 2.40 8.05
CA HIS A 44 5.03 2.68 7.31
C HIS A 44 4.13 1.46 7.20
N ALA A 45 4.65 0.29 6.80
CA ALA A 45 3.85 -0.94 6.72
C ALA A 45 3.16 -1.26 8.06
N LYS A 46 3.88 -1.19 9.19
CA LYS A 46 3.31 -1.40 10.53
C LYS A 46 2.18 -0.42 10.85
N ARG A 47 2.37 0.86 10.55
CA ARG A 47 1.35 1.90 10.77
C ARG A 47 0.10 1.67 9.92
N TYR A 48 0.24 1.14 8.71
CA TYR A 48 -0.92 0.79 7.89
C TYR A 48 -1.71 -0.40 8.43
N VAL A 49 -1.08 -1.32 9.18
CA VAL A 49 -1.79 -2.35 9.96
C VAL A 49 -2.60 -1.68 11.07
N GLU A 50 -1.99 -0.78 11.85
CA GLU A 50 -2.67 -0.04 12.91
C GLU A 50 -3.87 0.77 12.38
N ASP A 51 -3.71 1.43 11.23
CA ASP A 51 -4.77 2.16 10.54
C ASP A 51 -5.90 1.20 10.12
N ALA A 52 -5.57 0.05 9.54
CA ALA A 52 -6.56 -0.94 9.14
C ALA A 52 -7.39 -1.43 10.33
N GLU A 53 -6.74 -1.76 11.44
CA GLU A 53 -7.41 -2.15 12.68
C GLU A 53 -8.28 -1.02 13.25
N PHE A 54 -7.78 0.22 13.21
CA PHE A 54 -8.52 1.39 13.68
C PHE A 54 -9.81 1.61 12.88
N TYR A 55 -9.72 1.63 11.55
CA TYR A 55 -10.89 1.83 10.69
C TYR A 55 -11.85 0.65 10.74
N LEU A 56 -11.35 -0.58 10.90
CA LEU A 56 -12.17 -1.76 11.13
C LEU A 56 -13.02 -1.60 12.41
N LYS A 57 -12.39 -1.20 13.53
CA LYS A 57 -13.09 -0.92 14.81
C LYS A 57 -14.15 0.17 14.69
N LYS A 58 -14.00 1.10 13.75
CA LYS A 58 -14.96 2.19 13.45
C LYS A 58 -16.06 1.79 12.45
N GLY A 59 -15.98 0.60 11.87
CA GLY A 59 -16.92 0.13 10.83
C GLY A 59 -16.67 0.73 9.45
N ASP A 60 -15.56 1.44 9.24
CA ASP A 60 -15.15 1.93 7.92
C ASP A 60 -14.35 0.84 7.19
N LEU A 61 -15.07 -0.17 6.71
CA LEU A 61 -14.48 -1.35 6.06
C LEU A 61 -13.74 -0.99 4.76
N GLU A 62 -14.18 0.05 4.06
CA GLU A 62 -13.55 0.50 2.80
C GLU A 62 -12.15 1.05 3.07
N THR A 63 -12.03 1.92 4.07
CA THR A 63 -10.74 2.50 4.45
C THR A 63 -9.85 1.45 5.11
N ALA A 64 -10.41 0.57 5.95
CA ALA A 64 -9.67 -0.54 6.56
C ALA A 64 -9.05 -1.46 5.49
N LEU A 65 -9.85 -1.87 4.50
CA LEU A 65 -9.39 -2.73 3.40
C LEU A 65 -8.32 -2.01 2.56
N ALA A 66 -8.51 -0.73 2.24
CA ALA A 66 -7.53 0.04 1.50
C ALA A 66 -6.20 0.17 2.26
N SER A 67 -6.24 0.37 3.58
CA SER A 67 -5.03 0.46 4.42
C SER A 67 -4.26 -0.84 4.44
N ILE A 68 -4.93 -1.99 4.67
CA ILE A 68 -4.21 -3.28 4.72
C ILE A 68 -3.68 -3.70 3.36
N SER A 69 -4.42 -3.49 2.26
CA SER A 69 -3.92 -3.77 0.91
C SER A 69 -2.72 -2.88 0.53
N TYR A 70 -2.65 -1.65 1.05
CA TYR A 70 -1.47 -0.81 0.87
C TYR A 70 -0.27 -1.35 1.65
N CYS A 71 -0.47 -1.78 2.91
CA CYS A 71 0.56 -2.45 3.70
C CYS A 71 1.14 -3.68 2.96
N GLU A 72 0.28 -4.58 2.50
CA GLU A 72 0.68 -5.78 1.76
C GLU A 72 1.50 -5.41 0.50
N GLY A 73 1.05 -4.41 -0.26
CA GLY A 73 1.77 -3.93 -1.44
C GLY A 73 3.16 -3.35 -1.14
N LEU A 74 3.35 -2.70 0.02
CA LEU A 74 4.68 -2.25 0.46
C LEU A 74 5.61 -3.43 0.78
N LEU A 75 5.09 -4.46 1.47
CA LEU A 75 5.86 -5.65 1.83
C LEU A 75 6.23 -6.47 0.58
N ASP A 76 5.29 -6.66 -0.34
CA ASP A 76 5.55 -7.32 -1.62
C ASP A 76 6.58 -6.56 -2.46
N ALA A 77 6.60 -5.22 -2.40
CA ALA A 77 7.60 -4.41 -3.07
C ALA A 77 9.01 -4.61 -2.48
N LEU A 78 9.12 -4.73 -1.15
CA LEU A 78 10.39 -5.07 -0.48
C LEU A 78 10.89 -6.45 -0.92
N LYS A 79 9.99 -7.44 -1.00
CA LYS A 79 10.32 -8.78 -1.50
C LYS A 79 10.74 -8.77 -2.97
N LEU A 80 10.04 -8.01 -3.83
CA LEU A 80 10.39 -7.85 -5.25
C LEU A 80 11.78 -7.22 -5.46
N LEU A 81 12.20 -6.36 -4.52
CA LEU A 81 13.51 -5.71 -4.53
C LEU A 81 14.61 -6.54 -3.84
N ASP A 82 14.31 -7.77 -3.42
CA ASP A 82 15.22 -8.66 -2.69
C ASP A 82 15.72 -8.06 -1.35
N MET A 83 14.88 -7.24 -0.70
CA MET A 83 15.17 -6.56 0.57
C MET A 83 14.48 -7.22 1.78
N ALA A 84 13.56 -8.16 1.55
CA ALA A 84 12.83 -8.87 2.59
C ALA A 84 12.47 -10.29 2.17
N GLU A 85 12.48 -11.22 3.12
CA GLU A 85 12.09 -12.62 2.94
C GLU A 85 10.93 -12.97 3.87
N PHE A 86 9.80 -13.37 3.30
CA PHE A 86 8.62 -13.86 4.03
C PHE A 86 7.67 -14.61 3.09
N GLU A 87 6.73 -15.36 3.68
CA GLU A 87 5.61 -15.98 2.98
C GLU A 87 4.27 -15.48 3.55
N TRP A 88 3.29 -15.31 2.67
CA TRP A 88 1.92 -15.05 3.11
C TRP A 88 1.30 -16.34 3.65
N PRO A 89 0.79 -16.37 4.90
CA PRO A 89 0.15 -17.55 5.44
C PRO A 89 -1.06 -17.95 4.59
N SER A 90 -1.13 -19.19 4.12
CA SER A 90 -2.27 -19.68 3.34
C SER A 90 -3.51 -19.91 4.22
N ASN A 91 -3.32 -20.06 5.54
CA ASN A 91 -4.35 -20.37 6.53
C ASN A 91 -4.11 -19.46 7.77
N ILE A 92 -5.14 -18.71 8.18
CA ILE A 92 -5.17 -17.89 9.42
C ILE A 92 -6.39 -18.29 10.23
#